data_AF-A0A7W0KC50-F1
#
_entry.id   AF-A0A7W0KC50-F1
#
_cell.length_a   1.000
_cell.length_b   1.000
_cell.length_c   1.000
_cell.angle_alpha   90.00
_cell.angle_beta   90.00
_cell.angle_gamma   90.00
#
_symmetry.space_group_name_H-M   'P 1'
#
loop_
_entity.id
_entity.type
_entity.pdbx_description
1 polymer ?
#
loop_
_entity_poly.entity_id
_entity_poly.type
_entity_poly.pdbx_seq_one_letter_code
_entity_poly.pdbx_strand_id
1 'polypeptide(L)'
;MRGREFIAVAVWLESLDSEASQRSQTSRLYYAVYLEARAWCEDHLGYVRIRSAREHVNIPGLLRNVDAEVAASLVFMRDLRNTADYDMDLSPDTIGLQCLDAQRRAKRILDRLDELTIPGADA
;
A
#
# COMPACT_ATOMS: atom_id res chain seq x y z
N MET A 1 -11.97 -5.59 -7.71
CA MET A 1 -10.70 -6.10 -7.19
C MET A 1 -10.43 -5.44 -5.86
N ARG A 2 -10.33 -6.24 -4.79
CA ARG A 2 -9.97 -5.82 -3.43
C ARG A 2 -8.45 -5.92 -3.27
N GLY A 3 -7.89 -5.22 -2.29
CA GLY A 3 -6.44 -5.23 -2.07
C GLY A 3 -5.92 -6.60 -1.61
N ARG A 4 -6.70 -7.37 -0.86
CA ARG A 4 -6.32 -8.73 -0.42
C ARG A 4 -6.01 -9.70 -1.56
N GLU A 5 -6.57 -9.51 -2.75
CA GLU A 5 -6.22 -10.31 -3.95
C GLU A 5 -4.77 -10.06 -4.40
N PHE A 6 -4.26 -8.84 -4.22
CA PHE A 6 -2.86 -8.52 -4.53
C PHE A 6 -1.87 -9.11 -3.52
N ILE A 7 -2.29 -9.34 -2.27
CA ILE A 7 -1.46 -10.02 -1.27
C ILE A 7 -1.17 -11.46 -1.68
N ALA A 8 -2.17 -12.18 -2.20
CA ALA A 8 -1.97 -13.55 -2.69
C ALA A 8 -0.93 -13.59 -3.83
N VAL A 9 -0.96 -12.61 -4.73
CA VAL A 9 0.05 -12.48 -5.79
C VAL A 9 1.42 -12.15 -5.22
N ALA A 10 1.50 -11.24 -4.23
CA ALA A 10 2.76 -10.88 -3.58
C ALA A 10 3.41 -12.09 -2.89
N VAL A 11 2.62 -12.95 -2.23
CA VAL A 11 3.11 -14.20 -1.62
C VAL A 11 3.61 -15.19 -2.67
N TRP A 12 2.90 -15.32 -3.79
CA TRP A 12 3.38 -16.16 -4.89
C TRP A 12 4.71 -15.65 -5.48
N LEU A 13 4.87 -14.34 -5.66
CA LEU A 13 6.09 -13.73 -6.19
C LEU A 13 7.31 -13.95 -5.29
N GLU A 14 7.11 -14.04 -3.97
CA GLU A 14 8.16 -14.35 -3.00
C GLU A 14 8.83 -15.70 -3.30
N SER A 15 8.06 -16.68 -3.79
CA SER A 15 8.58 -18.02 -4.10
C SER A 15 9.50 -18.10 -5.33
N LEU A 16 9.54 -17.04 -6.15
CA LEU A 16 10.33 -17.01 -7.39
C LEU A 16 11.75 -16.46 -7.19
N ASP A 17 12.05 -15.89 -6.03
CA ASP A 17 13.36 -15.39 -5.59
C ASP A 17 14.25 -14.77 -6.69
N SER A 18 13.76 -13.68 -7.29
CA SER A 18 14.46 -12.95 -8.34
C SER A 18 14.27 -11.44 -8.17
N GLU A 19 15.17 -10.63 -8.70
CA GLU A 19 15.01 -9.18 -8.70
C GLU A 19 13.68 -8.76 -9.36
N ALA A 20 13.34 -9.37 -10.49
CA ALA A 20 12.09 -9.10 -11.20
C ALA A 20 10.85 -9.44 -10.36
N SER A 21 10.89 -10.55 -9.61
CA SER A 21 9.79 -10.93 -8.72
C SER A 21 9.72 -10.01 -7.49
N GLN A 22 10.84 -9.59 -6.91
CA GLN A 22 10.90 -8.64 -5.80
C GLN A 22 10.37 -7.25 -6.18
N ARG A 23 10.76 -6.72 -7.35
CA ARG A 23 10.21 -5.45 -7.89
C ARG A 23 8.70 -5.56 -8.07
N SER A 24 8.26 -6.65 -8.71
CA SER A 24 6.83 -6.93 -8.90
C SER A 24 6.10 -7.06 -7.57
N GLN A 25 6.72 -7.70 -6.57
CA GLN A 25 6.15 -7.92 -5.24
C GLN A 25 5.92 -6.58 -4.53
N THR A 26 6.90 -5.68 -4.55
CA THR A 26 6.77 -4.30 -4.01
C THR A 26 5.57 -3.59 -4.62
N SER A 27 5.40 -3.67 -5.94
CA SER A 27 4.26 -3.07 -6.63
C SER A 27 2.93 -3.70 -6.24
N ARG A 28 2.86 -5.03 -6.08
CA ARG A 28 1.64 -5.70 -5.61
C ARG A 28 1.28 -5.36 -4.17
N LEU A 29 2.28 -5.29 -3.27
CA LEU A 29 2.08 -4.89 -1.88
C LEU A 29 1.55 -3.45 -1.78
N TYR A 30 2.07 -2.52 -2.59
CA TYR A 30 1.56 -1.16 -2.66
C TYR A 30 0.09 -1.12 -3.09
N TYR A 31 -0.25 -1.78 -4.20
CA TYR A 31 -1.64 -1.80 -4.67
C TYR A 31 -2.58 -2.48 -3.68
N ALA A 32 -2.13 -3.53 -2.99
CA ALA A 32 -2.90 -4.17 -1.94
C ALA A 32 -3.33 -3.16 -0.86
N VAL A 33 -2.36 -2.49 -0.24
CA VAL A 33 -2.66 -1.56 0.85
C VAL A 33 -3.39 -0.31 0.39
N TYR A 34 -3.08 0.20 -0.81
CA TYR A 34 -3.78 1.34 -1.36
C TYR A 34 -5.27 1.04 -1.61
N LEU A 35 -5.58 -0.14 -2.16
CA LEU A 35 -6.96 -0.53 -2.46
C LEU A 35 -7.77 -0.78 -1.18
N GLU A 36 -7.17 -1.40 -0.15
CA GLU A 36 -7.83 -1.55 1.16
C GLU A 36 -8.01 -0.20 1.85
N ALA A 37 -7.00 0.66 1.86
CA ALA A 37 -7.10 2.01 2.41
C ALA A 37 -8.21 2.84 1.71
N ARG A 38 -8.28 2.74 0.37
CA ARG A 38 -9.34 3.40 -0.40
C ARG A 38 -10.71 2.84 -0.04
N ALA A 39 -10.86 1.52 0.00
CA ALA A 39 -12.11 0.88 0.39
C ALA A 39 -12.56 1.33 1.79
N TRP A 40 -11.63 1.37 2.75
CA TRP A 40 -11.90 1.88 4.08
C TRP A 40 -12.43 3.33 4.04
N CYS A 41 -11.79 4.22 3.26
CA CYS A 41 -12.27 5.60 3.09
C CYS A 41 -13.66 5.69 2.42
N GLU A 42 -13.98 4.80 1.47
CA GLU A 42 -15.30 4.73 0.85
C GLU A 42 -16.37 4.33 1.87
N ASP A 43 -16.09 3.29 2.63
CA ASP A 43 -17.02 2.69 3.58
C ASP A 43 -17.24 3.60 4.82
N HIS A 44 -16.22 4.36 5.23
CA HIS A 44 -16.22 5.10 6.51
C HIS A 44 -16.24 6.62 6.37
N LEU A 45 -15.63 7.19 5.33
CA LEU A 45 -15.51 8.65 5.15
C LEU A 45 -16.40 9.19 4.03
N GLY A 46 -17.22 8.33 3.39
CA GLY A 46 -18.06 8.71 2.26
C GLY A 46 -17.24 9.14 1.03
N TYR A 47 -15.99 8.67 0.91
CA TYR A 47 -15.16 8.97 -0.25
C TYR A 47 -15.80 8.40 -1.53
N VAL A 48 -15.87 9.21 -2.59
CA VAL A 48 -16.35 8.76 -3.90
C VAL A 48 -15.16 8.68 -4.85
N ARG A 49 -15.01 7.50 -5.49
CA ARG A 49 -13.93 7.23 -6.46
C ARG A 49 -13.88 8.28 -7.56
N ILE A 50 -12.69 8.78 -7.83
CA ILE A 50 -12.39 9.69 -8.94
C ILE A 50 -11.35 8.99 -9.80
N ARG A 51 -11.77 8.48 -10.98
CA ARG A 51 -10.89 7.77 -11.92
C ARG A 51 -9.79 8.70 -12.48
N SER A 52 -8.75 8.94 -11.71
CA SER A 52 -7.65 9.84 -12.05
C SER A 52 -6.36 9.42 -11.34
N ALA A 53 -5.20 9.74 -11.90
CA ALA A 53 -3.91 9.49 -11.24
C ALA A 53 -3.77 10.24 -9.90
N ARG A 54 -4.53 11.32 -9.69
CA ARG A 54 -4.55 12.09 -8.43
C ARG A 54 -5.12 11.30 -7.25
N GLU A 55 -5.81 10.19 -7.50
CA GLU A 55 -6.38 9.32 -6.46
C GLU A 55 -5.29 8.79 -5.50
N HIS A 56 -4.05 8.61 -5.97
CA HIS A 56 -2.92 8.16 -5.15
C HIS A 56 -2.42 9.21 -4.15
N VAL A 57 -2.84 10.47 -4.28
CA VAL A 57 -2.54 11.57 -3.33
C VAL A 57 -3.72 11.80 -2.38
N ASN A 58 -4.95 11.60 -2.88
CA ASN A 58 -6.17 11.87 -2.11
C ASN A 58 -6.34 10.92 -0.92
N ILE A 59 -6.09 9.62 -1.10
CA ILE A 59 -6.29 8.63 -0.02
C ILE A 59 -5.39 8.88 1.19
N PRO A 60 -4.06 9.08 1.05
CA PRO A 60 -3.24 9.52 2.17
C PRO A 60 -3.69 10.86 2.78
N GLY A 61 -4.19 11.79 1.96
CA GLY A 61 -4.72 13.07 2.43
C GLY A 61 -5.92 12.93 3.37
N LEU A 62 -6.87 12.06 3.01
CA LEU A 62 -8.05 11.76 3.83
C LEU A 62 -7.67 11.06 5.13
N LEU A 63 -6.79 10.06 5.05
CA LEU A 63 -6.36 9.28 6.20
C LEU A 63 -5.50 10.09 7.18
N ARG A 64 -4.87 11.20 6.77
CA ARG A 64 -4.01 11.98 7.65
C ARG A 64 -4.71 12.46 8.93
N ASN A 65 -6.01 12.75 8.86
CA ASN A 65 -6.79 13.21 10.00
C ASN A 65 -7.35 12.05 10.86
N VAL A 66 -7.25 10.81 10.37
CA VAL A 66 -7.72 9.59 11.04
C VAL A 66 -6.53 8.85 11.64
N ASP A 67 -5.52 8.59 10.83
CA ASP A 67 -4.29 7.92 11.19
C ASP A 67 -3.12 8.45 10.34
N ALA A 68 -2.33 9.33 10.93
CA ALA A 68 -1.19 9.96 10.27
C ALA A 68 -0.08 8.96 9.89
N GLU A 69 0.06 7.85 10.62
CA GLU A 69 1.08 6.84 10.36
C GLU A 69 0.72 6.00 9.12
N VAL A 70 -0.54 5.59 9.00
CA VAL A 70 -1.04 4.92 7.79
C VAL A 70 -0.90 5.83 6.58
N ALA A 71 -1.28 7.10 6.72
CA ALA A 71 -1.15 8.09 5.65
C ALA A 71 0.31 8.25 5.18
N ALA A 72 1.26 8.41 6.12
CA ALA A 72 2.68 8.52 5.80
C ALA A 72 3.23 7.23 5.17
N SER A 73 2.82 6.07 5.68
CA SER A 73 3.25 4.78 5.17
C SER A 73 2.75 4.51 3.74
N LEU A 74 1.54 4.94 3.38
CA LEU A 74 1.04 4.86 2.01
C LEU A 74 1.83 5.71 1.03
N VAL A 75 2.26 6.92 1.45
CA VAL A 75 3.13 7.78 0.63
C VAL A 75 4.48 7.11 0.41
N PHE A 76 5.08 6.60 1.49
CA PHE A 76 6.36 5.91 1.41
C PHE A 76 6.28 4.65 0.52
N MET A 77 5.22 3.84 0.66
CA MET A 77 5.00 2.65 -0.17
C MET A 77 4.84 2.99 -1.65
N ARG A 78 4.20 4.13 -1.97
CA ARG A 78 4.10 4.61 -3.35
C ARG A 78 5.48 4.96 -3.91
N ASP A 79 6.30 5.62 -3.10
CA ASP A 79 7.63 6.04 -3.52
C ASP A 79 8.55 4.81 -3.72
N LEU A 80 8.51 3.82 -2.81
CA LEU A 80 9.15 2.52 -3.00
C LEU A 80 8.71 1.83 -4.30
N ARG A 81 7.40 1.81 -4.58
CA ARG A 81 6.86 1.22 -5.80
C ARG A 81 7.36 1.94 -7.05
N ASN A 82 7.43 3.27 -7.03
CA ASN A 82 7.97 4.04 -8.16
C ASN A 82 9.45 3.72 -8.39
N THR A 83 10.23 3.63 -7.32
CA THR A 83 11.63 3.22 -7.40
C THR A 83 11.78 1.80 -7.95
N ALA A 84 10.99 0.83 -7.45
CA ALA A 84 11.01 -0.54 -7.94
C ALA A 84 10.60 -0.68 -9.41
N ASP A 85 9.63 0.12 -9.89
CA ASP A 85 9.12 0.05 -11.26
C ASP A 85 10.01 0.79 -12.27
N TYR A 86 10.71 1.86 -11.86
CA TYR A 86 11.35 2.79 -12.80
C TYR A 86 12.86 2.99 -12.60
N ASP A 87 13.41 2.67 -11.44
CA ASP A 87 14.85 2.81 -11.18
C ASP A 87 15.59 1.51 -11.52
N MET A 88 16.15 1.48 -12.73
CA MET A 88 16.87 0.31 -13.27
C MET A 88 18.33 0.25 -12.81
N ASP A 89 18.84 1.30 -12.15
CA ASP A 89 20.24 1.39 -11.71
C ASP A 89 20.44 0.87 -10.28
N LEU A 90 19.36 0.51 -9.58
CA LEU A 90 19.44 -0.07 -8.25
C LEU A 90 20.08 -1.46 -8.24
N SER A 91 20.91 -1.69 -7.23
CA SER A 91 21.47 -3.02 -6.99
C SER A 91 20.39 -4.01 -6.54
N PRO A 92 20.54 -5.30 -6.86
CA PRO A 92 19.63 -6.35 -6.39
C PRO A 92 19.45 -6.36 -4.87
N ASP A 93 20.51 -6.13 -4.09
CA ASP A 93 20.45 -6.05 -2.63
C ASP A 93 19.54 -4.91 -2.16
N THR A 94 19.60 -3.76 -2.83
CA THR A 94 18.74 -2.61 -2.52
C THR A 94 17.28 -2.94 -2.81
N ILE A 95 17.01 -3.59 -3.94
CA ILE A 95 15.67 -4.07 -4.29
C ILE A 95 15.14 -5.06 -3.25
N GLY A 96 15.96 -6.02 -2.83
CA GLY A 96 15.61 -6.98 -1.78
C GLY A 96 15.25 -6.29 -0.47
N LEU A 97 16.07 -5.35 0.00
CA LEU A 97 15.81 -4.59 1.23
C LEU A 97 14.53 -3.73 1.14
N GLN A 98 14.30 -3.07 -0.01
CA GLN A 98 13.09 -2.31 -0.26
C GLN A 98 11.84 -3.19 -0.26
N CYS A 99 11.94 -4.38 -0.86
CA CYS A 99 10.85 -5.35 -0.88
C CYS A 99 10.49 -5.84 0.53
N LEU A 100 11.49 -6.15 1.35
CA LEU A 100 11.29 -6.51 2.77
C LEU A 100 10.66 -5.37 3.57
N ASP A 101 11.06 -4.12 3.32
CA ASP A 101 10.44 -2.97 3.97
C ASP A 101 8.98 -2.80 3.55
N ALA A 102 8.70 -3.01 2.25
CA ALA A 102 7.35 -2.98 1.71
C ALA A 102 6.46 -4.06 2.35
N GLN A 103 6.96 -5.29 2.54
CA GLN A 103 6.21 -6.38 3.19
C GLN A 103 5.82 -6.00 4.64
N ARG A 104 6.79 -5.52 5.43
CA ARG A 104 6.56 -5.14 6.83
C ARG A 104 5.55 -4.01 6.96
N ARG A 105 5.67 -2.99 6.10
CA ARG A 105 4.74 -1.85 6.08
C ARG A 105 3.36 -2.26 5.59
N ALA A 106 3.29 -3.11 4.57
CA ALA A 106 2.02 -3.58 4.05
C ALA A 106 1.22 -4.30 5.15
N LYS A 107 1.88 -5.19 5.90
CA LYS A 107 1.27 -5.87 7.05
C LYS A 107 0.75 -4.86 8.08
N ARG A 108 1.59 -3.91 8.52
CA ARG A 108 1.20 -2.91 9.52
C ARG A 108 0.03 -2.04 9.08
N ILE A 109 0.01 -1.61 7.82
CA ILE A 109 -1.09 -0.82 7.28
C ILE A 109 -2.38 -1.64 7.31
N LEU A 110 -2.36 -2.89 6.86
CA LEU A 110 -3.56 -3.74 6.84
C LEU A 110 -4.09 -4.02 8.25
N ASP A 111 -3.21 -4.41 9.18
CA ASP A 111 -3.58 -4.63 10.58
C ASP A 111 -4.20 -3.34 11.16
N ARG A 112 -3.59 -2.19 10.88
CA ARG A 112 -4.08 -0.92 11.39
C ARG A 112 -5.43 -0.52 10.80
N LEU A 113 -5.65 -0.71 9.50
CA LEU A 113 -6.93 -0.44 8.85
C LEU A 113 -8.06 -1.31 9.42
N ASP A 114 -7.78 -2.58 9.75
CA ASP A 114 -8.75 -3.49 10.36
C ASP A 114 -9.12 -3.06 11.80
N GLU A 115 -8.24 -2.33 12.50
CA GLU A 115 -8.44 -1.81 13.85
C GLU A 115 -9.04 -0.39 13.92
N LEU A 116 -9.07 0.35 12.81
CA LEU A 116 -9.49 1.75 12.82
C LEU A 116 -11.00 1.89 13.02
N THR A 117 -11.37 2.61 14.08
CA THR A 117 -12.74 3.04 14.36
C THR A 117 -12.91 4.53 14.05
N ILE A 118 -14.06 4.93 13.48
CA ILE A 118 -14.36 6.36 13.28
C ILE A 118 -14.67 7.00 14.64
N PRO A 119 -14.00 8.11 15.02
CA PRO A 119 -14.38 8.88 16.19
C PRO A 119 -15.85 9.36 16.09
N GLY A 120 -16.70 8.89 17.00
CA GLY A 120 -18.12 9.31 17.07
C GLY A 120 -19.13 8.34 16.42
N ALA A 121 -18.73 7.14 15.99
CA ALA A 121 -19.67 6.11 15.52
C ALA A 121 -20.40 5.36 16.66
N ASP A 122 -19.96 5.52 17.92
CA ASP A 122 -20.55 4.89 19.11
C ASP A 122 -21.44 5.85 19.95
N ALA A 123 -21.90 6.96 19.36
CA ALA A 123 -22.73 7.97 20.04
C ALA A 123 -24.22 7.85 19.71
#